data_AF-A0A9P7GNR6-F1
#
_entry.id   AF-A0A9P7GNR6-F1
#
_cell.length_a   1.000
_cell.length_b   1.000
_cell.length_c   1.000
_cell.angle_alpha   90.00
_cell.angle_beta   90.00
_cell.angle_gamma   90.00
#
_symmetry.space_group_name_H-M   'P 1'
#
loop_
_entity.id
_entity.type
_entity.pdbx_description
1 polymer ?
#
loop_
_entity_poly.entity_id
_entity_poly.type
_entity_poly.pdbx_seq_one_letter_code
_entity_poly.pdbx_strand_id
1 'polypeptide(L)'
;MSRFTSSIKTGPQSLEYELPVPMVCTIATAAHASITDWNTGFLKKSEFNADEFEDVYRGHEMFLSNIRNDRPAAYHRLMADLYKEVSNAHGGHSAAEIANNAMAILDLDNMPE
;
A
#
# COMPACT_ATOMS: atom_id res chain seq x y z
N MET A 1 5.25 -13.15 -21.11
CA MET A 1 4.81 -13.56 -19.75
C MET A 1 4.24 -12.33 -19.06
N SER A 2 3.02 -12.40 -18.52
CA SER A 2 2.48 -11.32 -17.69
C SER A 2 3.27 -11.25 -16.37
N ARG A 3 3.74 -10.06 -15.98
CA ARG A 3 4.50 -9.87 -14.73
C ARG A 3 3.61 -9.83 -13.48
N PHE A 4 2.31 -9.60 -13.68
CA PHE A 4 1.28 -9.58 -12.64
C PHE A 4 0.33 -10.75 -12.85
N THR A 5 -0.03 -11.44 -11.77
CA THR A 5 -0.88 -12.65 -11.83
C THR A 5 -1.74 -12.76 -10.58
N SER A 6 -2.95 -13.30 -10.73
CA SER A 6 -3.83 -13.63 -9.60
C SER A 6 -3.25 -14.75 -8.72
N SER A 7 -3.45 -14.63 -7.42
CA SER A 7 -3.27 -15.69 -6.44
C SER A 7 -4.38 -16.76 -6.55
N ILE A 8 -5.55 -16.41 -7.09
CA ILE A 8 -6.65 -17.33 -7.39
C ILE A 8 -6.45 -17.95 -8.78
N LYS A 9 -6.59 -19.27 -8.90
CA LYS A 9 -6.34 -20.00 -10.16
C LYS A 9 -7.60 -20.39 -10.93
N THR A 10 -8.78 -20.24 -10.32
CA THR A 10 -10.04 -20.71 -10.89
C THR A 10 -11.11 -19.62 -10.82
N GLY A 11 -11.98 -19.58 -11.83
CA GLY A 11 -13.10 -18.63 -11.90
C GLY A 11 -12.69 -17.24 -12.40
N PRO A 12 -13.64 -16.29 -12.43
CA PRO A 12 -13.42 -14.95 -13.00
C PRO A 12 -12.27 -14.18 -12.35
N GLN A 13 -12.10 -14.35 -11.03
CA GLN A 13 -11.04 -13.74 -10.21
C GLN A 13 -9.61 -14.15 -10.62
N SER A 14 -9.46 -15.25 -11.36
CA SER A 14 -8.14 -15.66 -11.89
C SER A 14 -7.60 -14.72 -12.96
N LEU A 15 -8.47 -13.88 -13.56
CA LEU A 15 -8.13 -12.89 -14.56
C LEU A 15 -7.73 -11.53 -13.96
N GLU A 16 -7.96 -11.32 -12.66
CA GLU A 16 -7.59 -10.08 -11.98
C GLU A 16 -6.07 -10.03 -11.75
N TYR A 17 -5.47 -8.87 -11.95
CA TYR A 17 -4.06 -8.65 -11.66
C TYR A 17 -3.87 -8.22 -10.21
N GLU A 18 -2.86 -8.77 -9.56
CA GLU A 18 -2.48 -8.46 -8.19
C GLU A 18 -1.09 -7.83 -8.17
N LEU A 19 -0.85 -6.91 -7.22
CA LEU A 19 0.50 -6.45 -6.96
C LEU A 19 1.36 -7.55 -6.30
N PRO A 20 2.63 -7.70 -6.70
CA PRO A 20 3.55 -8.64 -6.06
C PRO A 20 3.86 -8.17 -4.63
N VAL A 21 3.95 -9.14 -3.70
CA VAL A 21 4.30 -8.90 -2.28
C VAL A 21 5.53 -7.99 -2.13
N PRO A 22 6.65 -8.20 -2.84
CA PRO A 22 7.82 -7.34 -2.65
C PRO A 22 7.56 -5.87 -2.96
N MET A 23 6.70 -5.58 -3.93
CA MET A 23 6.36 -4.20 -4.29
C MET A 23 5.55 -3.53 -3.19
N VAL A 24 4.54 -4.24 -2.66
CA VAL A 24 3.71 -3.73 -1.56
C VAL A 24 4.54 -3.54 -0.29
N CYS A 25 5.38 -4.51 0.08
CA CYS A 25 6.28 -4.39 1.22
C CYS A 25 7.25 -3.22 1.08
N THR A 26 7.82 -3.02 -0.11
CA THR A 26 8.73 -1.89 -0.37
C THR A 26 8.02 -0.55 -0.18
N ILE A 27 6.82 -0.39 -0.75
CA ILE A 27 6.04 0.84 -0.62
C ILE A 27 5.66 1.11 0.84
N ALA A 28 5.18 0.09 1.55
CA ALA A 28 4.85 0.21 2.98
C ALA A 28 6.07 0.59 3.82
N THR A 29 7.23 -0.01 3.53
CA THR A 29 8.50 0.30 4.20
C THR A 29 8.96 1.74 3.91
N ALA A 30 8.85 2.20 2.66
CA ALA A 30 9.18 3.57 2.29
C ALA A 30 8.23 4.59 2.95
N ALA A 31 6.94 4.26 3.07
CA ALA A 31 5.98 5.07 3.82
C ALA A 31 6.34 5.12 5.32
N HIS A 32 6.73 3.98 5.91
CA HIS A 32 7.16 3.95 7.30
C HIS A 32 8.44 4.78 7.54
N ALA A 33 9.43 4.69 6.64
CA ALA A 33 10.62 5.53 6.71
C ALA A 33 10.26 7.02 6.63
N SER A 34 9.38 7.39 5.70
CA SER A 34 8.90 8.77 5.55
C SER A 34 8.19 9.29 6.80
N ILE A 35 7.42 8.45 7.49
CA ILE A 35 6.77 8.80 8.76
C ILE A 35 7.81 8.92 9.88
N THR A 36 8.82 8.05 9.89
CA THR A 36 9.89 8.05 10.89
C THR A 36 10.71 9.35 10.85
N ASP A 37 10.93 9.92 9.66
CA ASP A 37 11.57 11.22 9.48
C ASP A 37 10.85 12.36 10.25
N TRP A 38 9.55 12.21 10.55
CA TRP A 38 8.75 13.18 11.30
C TRP A 38 8.57 12.84 12.78
N ASN A 39 9.11 11.70 13.27
CA ASN A 39 8.82 11.19 14.61
C ASN A 39 9.25 12.14 15.75
N THR A 40 10.18 13.06 15.50
CA THR A 40 10.63 14.05 16.49
C THR A 40 9.78 15.33 16.53
N GLY A 41 8.72 15.41 15.72
CA GLY A 41 7.93 16.63 15.51
C GLY A 41 8.56 17.62 14.53
N PHE A 42 9.81 17.38 14.12
CA PHE A 42 10.51 18.11 13.07
C PHE A 42 10.97 17.14 11.98
N LEU A 43 10.97 17.59 10.73
CA LEU A 43 11.49 16.81 9.61
C LEU A 43 12.99 16.60 9.76
N LYS A 44 13.39 15.39 10.08
CA LYS A 44 14.78 14.94 10.00
C LYS A 44 14.92 14.07 8.76
N LYS A 45 15.19 14.72 7.63
CA LYS A 45 15.36 14.03 6.35
C LYS A 45 16.53 13.06 6.45
N SER A 46 16.24 11.76 6.39
CA SER A 46 17.24 10.70 6.31
C SER A 46 17.31 10.17 4.87
N GLU A 47 18.45 9.60 4.49
CA GLU A 47 18.49 8.76 3.29
C GLU A 47 17.85 7.40 3.62
N PHE A 48 17.09 6.84 2.69
CA PHE A 48 16.50 5.52 2.89
C PHE A 48 17.61 4.47 3.02
N ASN A 49 17.68 3.83 4.18
CA ASN A 49 18.63 2.76 4.47
C ASN A 49 17.89 1.41 4.55
N ALA A 50 18.18 0.52 3.60
CA ALA A 50 17.53 -0.79 3.54
C ALA A 50 17.85 -1.66 4.76
N ASP A 51 19.05 -1.54 5.33
CA ASP A 51 19.47 -2.31 6.51
C ASP A 51 18.72 -1.83 7.76
N GLU A 52 18.47 -0.52 7.87
CA GLU A 52 17.73 0.08 8.99
C GLU A 52 16.25 -0.36 8.99
N PHE A 53 15.65 -0.49 7.81
CA PHE A 53 14.24 -0.84 7.65
C PHE A 53 14.01 -2.31 7.27
N GLU A 54 15.03 -3.18 7.36
CA GLU A 54 14.92 -4.60 7.01
C GLU A 54 13.83 -5.29 7.84
N ASP A 55 13.85 -5.10 9.16
CA ASP A 55 12.88 -5.71 10.08
C ASP A 55 11.45 -5.24 9.80
N VAL A 56 11.29 -3.98 9.39
CA VAL A 56 10.00 -3.41 8.99
C VAL A 56 9.49 -4.10 7.73
N TYR A 57 10.34 -4.21 6.71
CA TYR A 57 10.00 -4.91 5.46
C TYR A 57 9.59 -6.36 5.73
N ARG A 58 10.38 -7.09 6.52
CA ARG A 58 10.11 -8.49 6.90
C ARG A 58 8.82 -8.61 7.69
N GLY A 59 8.53 -7.65 8.57
CA GLY A 59 7.27 -7.56 9.29
C GLY A 59 6.06 -7.46 8.34
N HIS A 60 6.15 -6.60 7.33
CA HIS A 60 5.11 -6.49 6.29
C HIS A 60 4.97 -7.75 5.45
N GLU A 61 6.09 -8.38 5.06
CA GLU A 61 6.08 -9.64 4.32
C GLU A 61 5.39 -10.77 5.12
N MET A 62 5.73 -10.90 6.40
CA MET A 62 5.10 -11.84 7.31
C MET A 62 3.60 -11.57 7.46
N PHE A 63 3.21 -10.31 7.65
CA PHE A 63 1.80 -9.91 7.74
C PHE A 63 1.00 -10.31 6.51
N LEU A 64 1.51 -10.01 5.31
CA LEU A 64 0.84 -10.37 4.05
C LEU A 64 0.79 -11.89 3.85
N SER A 65 1.84 -12.61 4.25
CA SER A 65 1.88 -14.08 4.22
C SER A 65 0.82 -14.69 5.14
N ASN A 66 0.63 -14.12 6.33
CA ASN A 66 -0.40 -14.56 7.26
C ASN A 66 -1.81 -14.34 6.68
N ILE A 67 -2.09 -13.17 6.09
CA ILE A 67 -3.39 -12.93 5.42
C ILE A 67 -3.59 -13.92 4.28
N ARG A 68 -2.56 -14.19 3.49
CA ARG A 68 -2.64 -15.14 2.36
C ARG A 68 -3.00 -16.56 2.82
N ASN A 69 -2.43 -17.01 3.94
CA ASN A 69 -2.65 -18.34 4.48
C ASN A 69 -4.01 -18.44 5.20
N ASP A 70 -4.35 -17.45 6.01
CA ASP A 70 -5.53 -17.50 6.88
C ASP A 70 -6.81 -17.08 6.15
N ARG A 71 -6.70 -16.14 5.20
CA ARG A 71 -7.83 -15.49 4.51
C ARG A 71 -7.50 -15.23 3.03
N PRO A 72 -7.33 -16.27 2.20
CA PRO A 72 -6.88 -16.13 0.81
C PRO A 72 -7.77 -15.21 -0.05
N ALA A 73 -9.08 -15.20 0.18
CA ALA A 73 -10.00 -14.30 -0.53
C ALA A 73 -9.77 -12.82 -0.16
N ALA A 74 -9.46 -12.53 1.11
CA ALA A 74 -9.16 -11.17 1.55
C ALA A 74 -7.79 -10.72 1.03
N TYR A 75 -6.81 -11.62 1.00
CA TYR A 75 -5.51 -11.37 0.38
C TYR A 75 -5.66 -10.99 -1.10
N HIS A 76 -6.38 -11.82 -1.87
CA HIS A 76 -6.65 -11.58 -3.29
C HIS A 76 -7.29 -10.21 -3.49
N ARG A 77 -8.35 -9.93 -2.72
CA ARG A 77 -9.08 -8.66 -2.82
C ARG A 77 -8.17 -7.47 -2.52
N LEU A 78 -7.38 -7.54 -1.45
CA LEU A 78 -6.42 -6.50 -1.09
C LEU A 78 -5.42 -6.23 -2.23
N MET A 79 -4.78 -7.27 -2.75
CA MET A 79 -3.74 -7.11 -3.77
C MET A 79 -4.29 -6.69 -5.14
N ALA A 80 -5.48 -7.17 -5.50
CA ALA A 80 -6.15 -6.80 -6.73
C ALA A 80 -6.69 -5.37 -6.69
N ASP A 81 -7.26 -4.95 -5.56
CA ASP A 81 -7.69 -3.56 -5.37
C ASP A 81 -6.50 -2.61 -5.38
N LEU A 82 -5.40 -2.93 -4.69
CA LEU A 82 -4.18 -2.12 -4.75
C LEU A 82 -3.67 -1.99 -6.19
N TYR A 83 -3.62 -3.08 -6.96
CA TYR A 83 -3.24 -3.03 -8.37
C TYR A 83 -4.18 -2.12 -9.17
N LYS A 84 -5.49 -2.26 -8.96
CA LYS A 84 -6.51 -1.47 -9.65
C LYS A 84 -6.37 0.02 -9.34
N GLU A 85 -6.23 0.40 -8.08
CA GLU A 85 -6.08 1.80 -7.68
C GLU A 85 -4.83 2.44 -8.28
N VAL A 86 -3.68 1.77 -8.21
CA VAL A 86 -2.42 2.34 -8.75
C VAL A 86 -2.38 2.34 -10.28
N SER A 87 -3.04 1.38 -10.93
CA SER A 87 -3.11 1.31 -12.40
C SER A 87 -4.13 2.28 -12.98
N ASN A 88 -5.24 2.51 -12.29
CA ASN A 88 -6.27 3.49 -12.68
C ASN A 88 -5.89 4.93 -12.38
N ALA A 89 -4.82 5.18 -11.61
CA ALA A 89 -4.29 6.54 -11.37
C ALA A 89 -3.84 7.27 -12.66
N HIS A 90 -3.83 6.61 -13.82
CA HIS A 90 -3.64 7.24 -15.14
C HIS A 90 -4.94 7.83 -15.73
N GLY A 91 -6.10 7.59 -15.11
CA GLY A 91 -7.38 8.21 -15.45
C GLY A 91 -7.55 9.57 -14.77
N GLY A 92 -6.72 10.56 -15.13
CA GLY A 92 -7.00 11.99 -15.02
C GLY A 92 -7.71 12.51 -13.76
N HIS A 93 -7.29 12.15 -12.55
CA HIS A 93 -7.64 12.95 -11.37
C HIS A 93 -6.59 14.04 -11.19
N SER A 94 -7.01 15.29 -11.35
CA SER A 94 -6.20 16.45 -11.01
C SER A 94 -5.83 16.41 -9.52
N ALA A 95 -4.67 16.99 -9.18
CA ALA A 95 -4.26 17.13 -7.78
C ALA A 95 -5.34 17.81 -6.92
N ALA A 96 -6.17 18.68 -7.53
CA ALA A 96 -7.32 19.31 -6.88
C ALA A 96 -8.44 18.30 -6.53
N GLU A 97 -8.76 17.35 -7.41
CA GLU A 97 -9.78 16.32 -7.15
C GLU A 97 -9.32 15.34 -6.07
N ILE A 98 -8.04 14.97 -6.07
CA ILE A 98 -7.46 14.11 -5.04
C ILE A 98 -7.45 14.83 -3.68
N ALA A 99 -7.03 16.10 -3.64
CA ALA A 99 -7.05 16.89 -2.42
C ALA A 99 -8.47 17.04 -1.87
N ASN A 100 -9.46 17.35 -2.71
CA ASN A 100 -10.85 17.51 -2.27
C ASN A 100 -11.43 16.20 -1.70
N ASN A 101 -11.14 15.05 -2.31
CA ASN A 101 -11.63 13.76 -1.81
C ASN A 101 -10.89 13.30 -0.55
N ALA A 102 -9.57 13.49 -0.47
CA ALA A 102 -8.79 13.13 0.71
C ALA A 102 -9.10 14.03 1.91
N MET A 103 -9.31 15.34 1.67
CA MET A 103 -9.73 16.29 2.71
C MET A 103 -11.15 16.04 3.19
N ALA A 104 -12.04 15.48 2.35
CA ALA A 104 -13.38 15.08 2.77
C ALA A 104 -13.39 13.90 3.76
N ILE A 105 -12.32 13.09 3.80
CA ILE A 105 -12.17 12.00 4.77
C ILE A 105 -11.68 12.54 6.13
N LEU A 106 -10.97 13.68 6.13
CA LEU A 106 -10.49 14.34 7.33
C LEU A 106 -11.58 15.31 7.82
N ASP A 107 -12.44 14.87 8.74
CA ASP A 107 -13.42 15.72 9.42
C ASP A 107 -12.71 16.66 10.41
N LEU A 108 -12.10 17.71 9.85
CA LEU A 108 -11.34 18.72 10.60
C LEU A 108 -12.23 19.59 11.49
N ASP A 109 -13.53 19.67 11.18
CA ASP A 109 -14.51 20.42 11.98
C ASP A 109 -14.82 19.76 13.33
N ASN A 110 -14.38 18.52 13.51
CA ASN A 110 -14.66 17.69 14.67
C ASN A 110 -13.38 17.25 15.41
N MET A 111 -12.23 17.86 15.09
CA MET A 111 -11.00 17.67 15.85
C MET A 111 -11.07 18.44 17.18
N PRO A 112 -10.79 17.79 18.32
CA PRO A 112 -10.71 18.48 19.60
C PRO A 112 -9.52 19.47 19.59
N GLU A 113 -9.75 20.67 20.13
CA GLU A 113 -8.70 21.70 20.37
C GLU A 113 -7.58 21.20 21.29
#